data_AF-A0A438JJ44-F1
#
_entry.id   AF-A0A438JJ44-F1
#
_cell.length_a   1.000
_cell.length_b   1.000
_cell.length_c   1.000
_cell.angle_alpha   90.00
_cell.angle_beta   90.00
_cell.angle_gamma   90.00
#
_symmetry.space_group_name_H-M   'P 1'
#
loop_
_entity.id
_entity.type
_entity.pdbx_description
1 polymer ?
#
loop_
_entity_poly.entity_id
_entity_poly.type
_entity_poly.pdbx_seq_one_letter_code
_entity_poly.pdbx_strand_id
1 'polypeptide(L)'
;MQEPGLGMMGGGGIGGLSDGDQQQRQLKGEIVTHPLYEQLLAAHVACLRVATPIDQLPLIDAQLTQSHHLLRSYASQQHHHGNSLSPHERQELDNFLSQYLLVLCTFKEQLQQHVRVHAVEAVMACREIEQTLQALTGTFPLSLSHIYDCQISRYFHINLAGSFALDGNVFGFLPLFFEV
;
A
#
# COMPACT_ATOMS: atom_id res chain seq x y z
N MET A 1 -30.59 49.82 39.70
CA MET A 1 -31.08 48.59 40.37
C MET A 1 -30.93 47.47 39.34
N GLN A 2 -29.86 46.67 39.38
CA GLN A 2 -29.64 45.48 40.21
C GLN A 2 -30.19 44.21 39.51
N GLU A 3 -29.26 43.42 38.97
CA GLU A 3 -29.30 41.97 38.63
C GLU A 3 -29.93 41.14 39.79
N PRO A 4 -30.45 39.90 39.62
CA PRO A 4 -29.75 38.68 39.15
C PRO A 4 -30.65 37.70 38.32
N GLY A 5 -30.24 36.61 37.67
CA GLY A 5 -29.11 35.68 37.80
C GLY A 5 -29.66 34.23 37.94
N LEU A 6 -28.89 33.23 37.49
CA LEU A 6 -29.07 31.74 37.56
C LEU A 6 -29.80 31.13 36.35
N GLY A 7 -29.31 30.10 35.64
CA GLY A 7 -28.18 29.17 35.85
C GLY A 7 -28.62 27.73 35.48
N MET A 8 -27.73 26.96 34.82
CA MET A 8 -27.79 25.49 34.55
C MET A 8 -28.86 25.04 33.51
N MET A 9 -28.62 24.15 32.54
CA MET A 9 -27.90 22.86 32.44
C MET A 9 -27.28 22.75 31.02
N GLY A 10 -26.10 22.20 30.76
CA GLY A 10 -25.41 21.13 31.48
C GLY A 10 -26.00 19.75 31.14
N GLY A 11 -25.62 19.16 30.01
CA GLY A 11 -26.00 17.80 29.63
C GLY A 11 -25.63 17.55 28.17
N GLY A 12 -24.41 17.17 27.83
CA GLY A 12 -23.74 15.98 28.38
C GLY A 12 -24.24 14.79 27.56
N GLY A 13 -23.46 14.43 26.53
CA GLY A 13 -23.81 13.45 25.51
C GLY A 13 -24.40 12.16 26.07
N ILE A 14 -25.69 11.97 25.81
CA ILE A 14 -26.38 10.69 25.89
C ILE A 14 -26.23 10.00 24.53
N GLY A 15 -25.09 9.35 24.35
CA GLY A 15 -24.90 8.33 23.35
C GLY A 15 -24.13 7.22 24.04
N GLY A 16 -24.84 6.24 24.59
CA GLY A 16 -24.24 5.00 25.07
C GLY A 16 -23.49 4.36 23.92
N LEU A 17 -22.19 4.63 23.83
CA LEU A 17 -21.28 3.84 23.03
C LEU A 17 -21.21 2.50 23.74
N SER A 18 -21.62 1.43 23.05
CA SER A 18 -21.46 0.09 23.59
C SER A 18 -20.01 -0.07 24.06
N ASP A 19 -19.80 -0.67 25.22
CA ASP A 19 -18.46 -0.97 25.77
C ASP A 19 -17.53 -1.59 24.69
N GLY A 20 -18.10 -2.42 23.80
CA GLY A 20 -17.42 -2.97 22.63
C GLY A 20 -16.95 -1.96 21.56
N ASP A 21 -17.66 -0.85 21.33
CA ASP A 21 -17.26 0.20 20.37
C ASP A 21 -16.07 1.01 20.89
N GLN A 22 -15.97 1.19 22.20
CA GLN A 22 -14.81 1.83 22.82
C GLN A 22 -13.60 0.90 22.79
N GLN A 23 -13.79 -0.38 23.14
CA GLN A 23 -12.71 -1.36 23.07
C GLN A 23 -12.19 -1.58 21.64
N GLN A 24 -13.07 -1.61 20.64
CA GLN A 24 -12.64 -1.70 19.24
C GLN A 24 -11.86 -0.47 18.77
N ARG A 25 -12.22 0.73 19.24
CA ARG A 25 -11.45 1.96 18.95
C ARG A 25 -10.09 1.96 19.61
N GLN A 26 -9.99 1.44 20.83
CA GLN A 26 -8.72 1.28 21.54
C GLN A 26 -7.79 0.30 20.82
N LEU A 27 -8.31 -0.86 20.41
CA LEU A 27 -7.55 -1.84 19.62
C LEU A 27 -7.05 -1.25 18.30
N LYS A 28 -7.89 -0.49 17.59
CA LYS A 28 -7.50 0.22 16.36
C LYS A 28 -6.39 1.25 16.63
N GLY A 29 -6.45 1.96 17.76
CA GLY A 29 -5.39 2.87 18.18
C GLY A 29 -4.05 2.16 18.37
N GLU A 30 -4.05 1.07 19.15
CA GLU A 30 -2.83 0.30 19.44
C GLU A 30 -2.20 -0.30 18.18
N ILE A 31 -3.02 -0.75 17.22
CA ILE A 31 -2.52 -1.21 15.91
C ILE A 31 -1.86 -0.06 15.14
N VAL A 32 -2.51 1.10 15.07
CA VAL A 32 -2.05 2.26 14.28
C VAL A 32 -0.77 2.88 14.84
N THR A 33 -0.56 2.82 16.16
CA THR A 33 0.66 3.32 16.81
C THR A 33 1.79 2.29 16.88
N HIS A 34 1.54 1.06 16.42
CA HIS A 34 2.56 0.01 16.42
C HIS A 34 3.71 0.34 15.46
N PRO A 35 4.99 0.12 15.83
CA PRO A 35 6.14 0.45 14.98
C PRO A 35 6.12 -0.26 13.61
N LEU A 36 5.56 -1.48 13.55
CA LEU A 36 5.42 -2.25 12.30
C LEU A 36 4.26 -1.79 11.40
N TYR A 37 3.35 -0.92 11.88
CA TYR A 37 2.16 -0.52 11.13
C TYR A 37 2.52 0.24 9.85
N GLU A 38 3.46 1.19 9.94
CA GLU A 38 3.92 1.96 8.78
C GLU A 38 4.55 1.07 7.71
N GLN A 39 5.35 0.07 8.13
CA GLN A 39 5.98 -0.87 7.22
C GLN A 39 4.96 -1.78 6.53
N LEU A 40 3.93 -2.20 7.26
CA LEU A 40 2.81 -2.99 6.76
C LEU A 40 1.93 -2.20 5.79
N LEU A 41 1.65 -0.93 6.11
CA LEU A 41 0.96 -0.02 5.20
C LEU A 41 1.77 0.21 3.93
N ALA A 42 3.08 0.42 4.04
CA ALA A 42 3.96 0.58 2.89
C ALA A 42 4.01 -0.68 2.01
N ALA A 43 4.11 -1.87 2.61
CA ALA A 43 4.05 -3.14 1.89
C ALA A 43 2.71 -3.32 1.17
N HIS A 44 1.60 -2.98 1.82
CA HIS A 44 0.27 -3.05 1.22
C HIS A 44 0.12 -2.07 0.04
N VAL A 45 0.57 -0.83 0.19
CA VAL A 45 0.59 0.17 -0.89
C VAL A 45 1.45 -0.30 -2.04
N ALA A 46 2.60 -0.94 -1.78
CA ALA A 46 3.44 -1.51 -2.82
C ALA A 46 2.70 -2.60 -3.62
N CYS A 47 1.91 -3.46 -2.96
CA CYS A 47 1.06 -4.43 -3.66
C CYS A 47 0.02 -3.74 -4.55
N LEU A 48 -0.66 -2.71 -4.04
CA LEU A 48 -1.65 -1.95 -4.81
C LEU A 48 -1.04 -1.29 -6.04
N ARG A 49 0.16 -0.70 -5.91
CA ARG A 49 0.86 -0.06 -7.02
C ARG A 49 1.17 -1.03 -8.16
N VAL A 50 1.59 -2.26 -7.84
CA VAL A 50 1.82 -3.32 -8.85
C VAL A 50 0.52 -3.71 -9.57
N ALA A 51 -0.61 -3.75 -8.85
CA ALA A 51 -1.91 -4.08 -9.42
C ALA A 51 -2.61 -2.93 -10.17
N THR A 52 -2.12 -1.69 -10.02
CA THR A 52 -2.84 -0.49 -10.48
C THR A 52 -2.19 0.08 -11.74
N PRO A 53 -2.96 0.40 -12.79
CA PRO A 53 -2.41 1.08 -13.97
C PRO A 53 -1.86 2.47 -13.60
N ILE A 54 -0.83 2.93 -14.32
CA ILE A 54 -0.04 4.13 -13.98
C ILE A 54 -0.92 5.39 -13.82
N ASP A 55 -1.96 5.53 -14.64
CA ASP A 55 -2.87 6.69 -14.62
C ASP A 55 -3.68 6.81 -13.32
N GLN A 56 -3.78 5.72 -12.54
CA GLN A 56 -4.58 5.66 -11.31
C GLN A 56 -3.72 5.75 -10.04
N LEU A 57 -2.39 5.77 -10.16
CA LEU A 57 -1.48 5.97 -9.02
C LEU A 57 -1.76 7.26 -8.23
N PRO A 58 -2.09 8.41 -8.85
CA PRO A 58 -2.43 9.63 -8.10
C PRO A 58 -3.65 9.47 -7.17
N LEU A 59 -4.57 8.55 -7.49
CA LEU A 59 -5.73 8.27 -6.66
C LEU A 59 -5.33 7.53 -5.38
N ILE A 60 -4.38 6.59 -5.47
CA ILE A 60 -3.82 5.91 -4.30
C ILE A 60 -3.14 6.93 -3.37
N ASP A 61 -2.33 7.82 -3.92
CA ASP A 61 -1.61 8.84 -3.12
C ASP A 61 -2.56 9.85 -2.46
N ALA A 62 -3.64 10.24 -3.15
CA ALA A 62 -4.69 11.09 -2.58
C ALA A 62 -5.42 10.39 -1.43
N GLN A 63 -5.76 9.11 -1.59
CA GLN A 63 -6.41 8.31 -0.54
C GLN A 63 -5.49 8.07 0.66
N LEU A 64 -4.19 7.87 0.44
CA LEU A 64 -3.21 7.79 1.53
C LEU A 64 -3.15 9.12 2.29
N THR A 65 -3.01 10.24 1.59
CA THR A 65 -3.00 11.58 2.21
C THR A 65 -4.27 11.82 3.05
N GLN A 66 -5.42 11.40 2.55
CA GLN A 66 -6.66 11.41 3.32
C GLN A 66 -6.53 10.50 4.55
N SER A 67 -6.12 9.25 4.44
CA SER A 67 -6.02 8.31 5.58
C SER A 67 -5.20 8.85 6.77
N HIS A 68 -4.17 9.67 6.52
CA HIS A 68 -3.31 10.24 7.58
C HIS A 68 -4.08 11.05 8.64
N HIS A 69 -5.21 11.69 8.31
CA HIS A 69 -6.01 12.40 9.31
C HIS A 69 -6.68 11.43 10.30
N LEU A 70 -7.08 10.24 9.83
CA LEU A 70 -7.67 9.20 10.67
C LEU A 70 -6.60 8.60 11.58
N LEU A 71 -5.41 8.31 11.06
CA LEU A 71 -4.28 7.81 11.85
C LEU A 71 -3.92 8.78 12.98
N ARG A 72 -3.86 10.09 12.67
CA ARG A 72 -3.63 11.13 13.68
C ARG A 72 -4.74 11.18 14.73
N SER A 73 -6.00 10.96 14.34
CA SER A 73 -7.12 10.93 15.29
C SER A 73 -7.00 9.75 16.28
N TYR A 74 -6.67 8.54 15.80
CA TYR A 74 -6.46 7.38 16.65
C TYR A 74 -5.21 7.51 17.54
N ALA A 75 -4.11 8.03 17.01
CA ALA A 75 -2.89 8.29 17.79
C ALA A 75 -3.14 9.30 18.93
N SER A 76 -3.90 10.38 18.67
CA SER A 76 -4.25 11.37 19.71
C SER A 76 -5.12 10.78 20.82
N GLN A 77 -6.01 9.84 20.49
CA GLN A 77 -6.87 9.17 21.46
C GLN A 77 -6.10 8.22 22.37
N GLN A 78 -5.06 7.57 21.86
CA GLN A 78 -4.24 6.65 22.65
C GLN A 78 -3.41 7.37 23.72
N HIS A 79 -2.93 8.59 23.44
CA HIS A 79 -2.26 9.42 24.45
C HIS A 79 -3.14 9.72 25.68
N HIS A 80 -4.46 9.70 25.54
CA HIS A 80 -5.39 9.92 26.65
C HIS A 80 -5.76 8.63 27.40
N HIS A 81 -5.61 7.46 26.79
CA HIS A 81 -6.10 6.18 27.34
C HIS A 81 -5.00 5.19 27.71
N GLY A 82 -3.73 5.58 27.60
CA GLY A 82 -2.58 4.92 28.24
C GLY A 82 -2.53 3.40 28.13
N ASN A 83 -1.82 2.89 27.12
CA ASN A 83 -1.19 1.57 27.07
C ASN A 83 -2.00 0.41 27.73
N SER A 84 -3.18 0.13 27.19
CA SER A 84 -4.15 -0.81 27.78
C SER A 84 -3.82 -2.30 27.56
N LEU A 85 -2.87 -2.62 26.68
CA LEU A 85 -2.56 -4.01 26.32
C LEU A 85 -1.58 -4.65 27.31
N SER A 86 -1.88 -5.89 27.70
CA SER A 86 -0.96 -6.74 28.45
C SER A 86 0.29 -7.06 27.62
N PRO A 87 1.43 -7.42 28.26
CA PRO A 87 2.65 -7.79 27.54
C PRO A 87 2.44 -9.02 26.62
N HIS A 88 1.50 -9.90 26.95
CA HIS A 88 1.15 -11.05 26.12
C HIS A 88 0.46 -10.62 24.82
N GLU A 89 -0.58 -9.78 24.92
CA GLU A 89 -1.32 -9.29 23.75
C GLU A 89 -0.44 -8.47 22.80
N ARG A 90 0.56 -7.75 23.34
CA ARG A 90 1.56 -7.04 22.54
C ARG A 90 2.42 -7.99 21.71
N GLN A 91 2.85 -9.10 22.30
CA GLN A 91 3.64 -10.10 21.59
C GLN A 91 2.80 -10.81 20.50
N GLU A 92 1.53 -11.07 20.77
CA GLU A 92 0.61 -11.62 19.77
C GLU A 92 0.37 -10.65 18.62
N LEU A 93 0.19 -9.36 18.93
CA LEU A 93 0.05 -8.31 17.92
C LEU A 93 1.31 -8.18 17.05
N ASP A 94 2.49 -8.19 17.65
CA ASP A 94 3.77 -8.13 16.92
C ASP A 94 3.95 -9.33 15.99
N ASN A 95 3.67 -10.54 16.47
CA ASN A 95 3.72 -11.76 15.67
C ASN A 95 2.71 -11.71 14.51
N PHE A 96 1.48 -11.24 14.79
CA PHE A 96 0.45 -11.07 13.76
C PHE A 96 0.87 -10.08 12.68
N LEU A 97 1.35 -8.89 13.06
CA LEU A 97 1.79 -7.85 12.12
C LEU A 97 3.00 -8.33 11.30
N SER A 98 3.94 -9.04 11.93
CA SER A 98 5.10 -9.64 11.26
C SER A 98 4.71 -10.69 10.23
N GLN A 99 3.79 -11.60 10.58
CA GLN A 99 3.27 -12.61 9.66
C GLN A 99 2.50 -11.95 8.51
N TYR A 100 1.68 -10.95 8.79
CA TYR A 100 0.93 -10.24 7.75
C TYR A 100 1.85 -9.49 6.80
N LEU A 101 2.91 -8.86 7.31
CA LEU A 101 3.94 -8.25 6.50
C LEU A 101 4.61 -9.26 5.54
N LEU A 102 4.97 -10.45 6.04
CA LEU A 102 5.53 -11.53 5.21
C LEU A 102 4.57 -11.97 4.10
N VAL A 103 3.28 -12.12 4.42
CA VAL A 103 2.24 -12.46 3.42
C VAL A 103 2.13 -11.37 2.37
N LEU A 104 2.16 -10.09 2.75
CA LEU A 104 2.12 -8.99 1.78
C LEU A 104 3.36 -8.97 0.88
N CYS A 105 4.55 -9.21 1.44
CA CYS A 105 5.78 -9.29 0.66
C CYS A 105 5.74 -10.43 -0.36
N THR A 106 5.35 -11.65 0.06
CA THR A 106 5.24 -12.80 -0.84
C THR A 106 4.15 -12.59 -1.90
N PHE A 107 3.02 -11.99 -1.52
CA PHE A 107 1.95 -11.65 -2.45
C PHE A 107 2.41 -10.62 -3.50
N LYS A 108 3.18 -9.60 -3.10
CA LYS A 108 3.76 -8.62 -4.03
C LYS A 108 4.62 -9.29 -5.09
N GLU A 109 5.52 -10.19 -4.68
CA GLU A 109 6.39 -10.91 -5.61
C GLU A 109 5.60 -11.77 -6.60
N GLN A 110 4.60 -12.50 -6.10
CA GLN A 110 3.70 -13.31 -6.95
C GLN A 110 2.93 -12.45 -7.94
N LEU A 111 2.41 -11.31 -7.49
CA LEU A 111 1.68 -10.37 -8.32
C LEU A 111 2.58 -9.74 -9.39
N GLN A 112 3.79 -9.33 -9.01
CA GLN A 112 4.80 -8.81 -9.93
C GLN A 112 5.14 -9.84 -11.00
N GLN A 113 5.39 -11.09 -10.61
CA GLN A 113 5.71 -12.16 -11.54
C GLN A 113 4.53 -12.46 -12.47
N HIS A 114 3.29 -12.46 -11.97
CA HIS A 114 2.10 -12.67 -12.79
C HIS A 114 1.92 -11.58 -13.86
N VAL A 115 1.98 -10.31 -13.46
CA VAL A 115 1.90 -9.18 -14.42
C VAL A 115 3.02 -9.26 -15.44
N ARG A 116 4.23 -9.69 -15.03
CA ARG A 116 5.38 -9.82 -15.93
C ARG A 116 5.15 -10.86 -17.00
N VAL A 117 4.69 -12.04 -16.61
CA VAL A 117 4.44 -13.14 -17.56
C VAL A 117 3.37 -12.74 -18.55
N HIS A 118 2.22 -12.21 -18.10
CA HIS A 118 1.15 -11.77 -19.01
C HIS A 118 1.58 -10.65 -19.96
N ALA A 119 2.37 -9.68 -19.48
CA ALA A 119 2.91 -8.63 -20.34
C ALA A 119 3.87 -9.18 -21.40
N VAL A 120 4.76 -10.09 -21.02
CA VAL A 120 5.70 -10.74 -21.95
C VAL A 120 4.95 -11.59 -22.96
N GLU A 121 3.97 -12.39 -22.53
CA GLU A 121 3.14 -13.21 -23.42
C GLU A 121 2.38 -12.35 -24.44
N ALA A 122 1.78 -11.24 -24.00
CA ALA A 122 1.11 -10.29 -24.88
C ALA A 122 2.08 -9.68 -25.90
N VAL A 123 3.28 -9.27 -25.48
CA VAL A 123 4.30 -8.73 -26.40
C VAL A 123 4.77 -9.78 -27.39
N MET A 124 4.96 -11.03 -26.95
CA MET A 124 5.34 -12.13 -27.83
C MET A 124 4.25 -12.42 -28.88
N ALA A 125 2.98 -12.42 -28.48
CA ALA A 125 1.85 -12.57 -29.41
C ALA A 125 1.77 -11.40 -30.41
N CYS A 126 1.94 -10.16 -29.95
CA CYS A 126 2.02 -8.98 -30.83
C CYS A 126 3.16 -9.11 -31.84
N ARG A 127 4.33 -9.59 -31.40
CA ARG A 127 5.48 -9.82 -32.29
C ARG A 127 5.20 -10.87 -33.36
N GLU A 128 4.50 -11.95 -33.03
CA GLU A 128 4.11 -12.99 -34.00
C GLU A 128 3.14 -12.44 -35.06
N ILE A 129 2.19 -11.61 -34.63
CA ILE A 129 1.27 -10.90 -35.54
C ILE A 129 2.05 -9.97 -36.47
N GLU A 130 2.98 -9.18 -35.93
CA GLU A 130 3.83 -8.28 -36.72
C GLU A 130 4.66 -9.04 -37.77
N GLN A 131 5.25 -10.18 -37.38
CA GLN A 131 5.99 -11.04 -38.32
C GLN A 131 5.10 -11.56 -39.46
N THR A 132 3.89 -12.00 -39.12
CA THR A 132 2.91 -12.48 -40.12
C THR A 132 2.53 -11.37 -41.09
N LEU A 133 2.24 -10.17 -40.57
CA LEU A 133 1.93 -9.00 -41.39
C LEU A 133 3.10 -8.61 -42.31
N GLN A 134 4.33 -8.64 -41.79
CA GLN A 134 5.54 -8.36 -42.56
C GLN A 134 5.73 -9.38 -43.70
N ALA A 135 5.50 -10.67 -43.44
CA ALA A 135 5.58 -11.71 -44.46
C ALA A 135 4.54 -11.51 -45.59
N LEU A 136 3.34 -11.02 -45.25
CA LEU A 136 2.27 -10.79 -46.22
C LEU A 136 2.43 -9.51 -47.04
N THR A 137 2.99 -8.44 -46.46
CA THR A 137 2.98 -7.09 -47.05
C THR A 137 4.35 -6.62 -47.51
N GLY A 138 5.43 -7.28 -47.11
CA GLY A 138 6.81 -6.94 -47.48
C GLY A 138 7.31 -5.57 -46.99
N THR A 139 6.49 -4.81 -46.25
CA THR A 139 6.78 -3.44 -45.81
C THR A 139 6.22 -3.21 -44.41
N PHE A 140 7.04 -3.48 -43.38
CA PHE A 140 6.73 -3.09 -42.00
C PHE A 140 8.00 -2.55 -41.31
N PRO A 141 7.92 -1.45 -40.55
CA PRO A 141 9.08 -0.88 -39.89
C PRO A 141 9.45 -1.71 -38.66
N LEU A 142 10.67 -2.25 -38.67
CA LEU A 142 11.34 -2.99 -37.58
C LEU A 142 11.54 -2.16 -36.28
N SER A 143 10.93 -0.98 -36.15
CA SER A 143 11.14 -0.03 -35.06
C SER A 143 10.28 -0.29 -33.80
N LEU A 144 9.29 -1.20 -33.88
CA LEU A 144 8.40 -1.51 -32.76
C LEU A 144 9.02 -2.45 -31.72
N SER A 145 9.93 -3.35 -32.12
CA SER A 145 10.60 -4.30 -31.22
C SER A 145 11.38 -3.63 -30.07
N HIS A 146 12.16 -2.57 -30.38
CA HIS A 146 12.88 -1.79 -29.36
C HIS A 146 11.94 -1.00 -28.43
N ILE A 147 10.73 -0.65 -28.90
CA ILE A 147 9.74 0.05 -28.09
C ILE A 147 9.13 -0.91 -27.08
N TYR A 148 8.81 -2.15 -27.45
CA TYR A 148 8.19 -3.11 -26.53
C TYR A 148 9.15 -3.59 -25.42
N ASP A 149 10.42 -3.82 -25.75
CA ASP A 149 11.43 -4.20 -24.77
C ASP A 149 11.68 -3.06 -23.75
N CYS A 150 11.77 -1.83 -24.26
CA CYS A 150 11.92 -0.63 -23.43
C CYS A 150 10.66 -0.35 -22.58
N GLN A 151 9.45 -0.62 -23.08
CA GLN A 151 8.20 -0.40 -22.34
C GLN A 151 8.00 -1.43 -21.23
N ILE A 152 8.29 -2.73 -21.44
CA ILE A 152 8.26 -3.72 -20.35
C ILE A 152 9.30 -3.34 -19.29
N SER A 153 10.53 -3.01 -19.70
CA SER A 153 11.58 -2.59 -18.76
C SER A 153 11.16 -1.33 -17.97
N ARG A 154 10.56 -0.32 -18.62
CA ARG A 154 10.08 0.90 -17.94
C ARG A 154 8.87 0.65 -17.04
N TYR A 155 7.93 -0.21 -17.44
CA TYR A 155 6.74 -0.58 -16.64
C TYR A 155 7.14 -1.29 -15.34
N PHE A 156 8.14 -2.19 -15.41
CA PHE A 156 8.72 -2.83 -14.24
C PHE A 156 9.59 -1.88 -13.43
N HIS A 157 10.40 -1.04 -14.07
CA HIS A 157 11.30 -0.11 -13.40
C HIS A 157 10.55 1.01 -12.66
N ILE A 158 9.43 1.53 -13.17
CA ILE A 158 8.62 2.56 -12.47
C ILE A 158 7.97 1.96 -11.21
N ASN A 159 7.46 0.73 -11.29
CA ASN A 159 6.88 0.02 -10.15
C ASN A 159 7.93 -0.40 -9.10
N LEU A 160 9.16 -0.70 -9.53
CA LEU A 160 10.29 -1.01 -8.63
C LEU A 160 10.87 0.26 -8.00
N ALA A 161 11.18 1.30 -8.79
CA ALA A 161 11.82 2.54 -8.35
C ALA A 161 11.00 3.31 -7.30
N GLY A 162 9.66 3.29 -7.43
CA GLY A 162 8.75 3.86 -6.43
C GLY A 162 8.71 3.11 -5.10
N SER A 163 9.33 1.92 -5.01
CA SER A 163 9.33 1.06 -3.82
C SER A 163 10.65 1.08 -3.04
N PHE A 164 11.76 1.56 -3.61
CA PHE A 164 13.07 1.58 -2.94
C PHE A 164 13.41 2.90 -2.24
N ALA A 165 12.67 3.97 -2.53
CA ALA A 165 12.96 5.30 -1.99
C ALA A 165 12.70 5.44 -0.48
N LEU A 166 12.16 4.41 0.18
CA LEU A 166 11.94 4.38 1.63
C LEU A 166 12.82 3.37 2.38
N ASP A 167 13.78 2.74 1.71
CA ASP A 167 14.62 1.73 2.34
C ASP A 167 16.10 2.13 2.30
N GLY A 168 16.40 3.16 3.10
CA GLY A 168 17.75 3.40 3.57
C GLY A 168 18.12 2.45 4.71
N ASN A 169 17.81 1.15 4.64
CA ASN A 169 18.56 0.06 5.28
C ASN A 169 17.84 -1.29 5.17
N VAL A 170 18.55 -2.24 4.55
CA VAL A 170 18.36 -3.69 4.59
C VAL A 170 17.35 -4.26 3.57
N PHE A 171 17.80 -4.45 2.33
CA PHE A 171 17.92 -5.78 1.72
C PHE A 171 18.70 -5.64 0.41
N GLY A 172 19.99 -5.99 0.44
CA GLY A 172 20.82 -6.08 -0.74
C GLY A 172 20.35 -7.23 -1.63
N PHE A 173 19.47 -6.95 -2.58
CA PHE A 173 19.31 -7.79 -3.76
C PHE A 173 19.70 -6.98 -4.99
N LEU A 174 20.96 -7.17 -5.38
CA LEU A 174 21.55 -6.67 -6.62
C LEU A 174 20.65 -7.08 -7.81
N PRO A 175 20.41 -6.21 -8.80
CA PRO A 175 19.71 -6.58 -10.01
C PRO A 175 20.69 -7.36 -10.91
N LEU A 176 20.83 -8.67 -10.68
CA LEU A 176 21.56 -9.60 -11.56
C LEU A 176 20.63 -10.39 -12.48
N PHE A 177 19.52 -9.78 -12.94
CA PHE A 177 18.56 -10.47 -13.82
C PHE A 177 18.32 -9.76 -15.17
N PHE A 178 19.15 -8.80 -15.55
CA PHE A 178 19.09 -8.13 -16.85
C PHE A 178 20.31 -8.42 -17.73
N GLU A 179 20.75 -9.67 -17.76
CA GLU A 179 21.74 -10.12 -18.75
C GLU A 179 21.44 -11.57 -19.15
N VAL A 180 20.45 -11.75 -20.05
CA VAL A 180 20.40 -12.72 -21.16
C VAL A 180 19.32 -12.24 -22.13
#